data_AF-Q4C098-F1
#
_entry.id   AF-Q4C098-F1
#
_cell.length_a   1.000
_cell.length_b   1.000
_cell.length_c   1.000
_cell.angle_alpha   90.00
_cell.angle_beta   90.00
_cell.angle_gamma   90.00
#
_symmetry.space_group_name_H-M   'P 1'
#
loop_
_entity.id
_entity.type
_entity.pdbx_description
1 polymer ?
#
loop_
_entity_poly.entity_id
_entity_poly.type
_entity_poly.pdbx_seq_one_letter_code
_entity_poly.pdbx_strand_id
1 'polypeptide(L)'
;MLNLNYCYRIYPDASQEKELLDWLETSRGVYNYALRERKEWINSRKCKVNACSLHSEYIIPADQPFPDYYKQKKALTRAKKEYPSLKRVQSQVLQDVMGRLDKAFNFFWKRSFGFPRFKKYGQFRSINFPQFRENPINGYQLRLQK
;
A
#
# COMPACT_ATOMS: atom_id res chain seq x y z
N MET A 1 11.12 19.41 23.87
CA MET A 1 11.39 19.72 22.45
C MET A 1 10.03 19.84 21.76
N LEU A 2 9.62 21.05 21.36
CA LEU A 2 8.34 21.27 20.67
C LEU A 2 8.50 20.86 19.21
N ASN A 3 7.74 19.85 18.76
CA ASN A 3 7.63 19.55 17.33
C ASN A 3 6.59 20.47 16.72
N LEU A 4 7.04 21.43 15.91
CA LEU A 4 6.16 22.29 15.12
C LEU A 4 5.77 21.54 13.84
N ASN A 5 4.47 21.27 13.68
CA ASN A 5 3.93 20.71 12.45
C ASN A 5 3.53 21.86 11.52
N TYR A 6 4.12 21.92 10.33
CA TYR A 6 3.80 22.93 9.33
C TYR A 6 2.88 22.35 8.25
N CYS A 7 1.84 23.10 7.91
CA CYS A 7 0.91 22.77 6.82
C CYS A 7 1.12 23.76 5.68
N TYR A 8 1.53 23.26 4.51
CA TYR A 8 1.72 24.07 3.31
C TYR A 8 0.73 23.66 2.22
N ARG A 9 0.31 24.63 1.41
CA ARG A 9 -0.44 24.39 0.19
C ARG A 9 0.52 24.40 -0.99
N ILE A 10 0.48 23.36 -1.82
CA ILE A 10 1.25 23.27 -3.06
C ILE A 10 0.36 23.66 -4.26
N TYR A 11 0.99 24.20 -5.29
CA TYR A 11 0.34 24.59 -6.55
C TYR A 11 1.09 23.90 -7.71
N PRO A 12 0.81 22.60 -7.95
CA PRO A 12 1.46 21.86 -9.02
C PRO A 12 1.02 22.38 -10.39
N ASP A 13 1.90 22.29 -11.38
CA ASP A 13 1.50 22.45 -12.78
C ASP A 13 0.67 21.23 -13.27
N ALA A 14 0.06 21.34 -14.45
CA ALA A 14 -0.81 20.29 -14.98
C ALA A 14 -0.08 18.93 -15.19
N SER A 15 1.22 18.95 -15.48
CA SER A 15 2.03 17.75 -15.64
C SER A 15 2.36 17.10 -14.30
N GLN A 16 2.68 17.91 -13.29
CA GLN A 16 2.94 17.49 -11.92
C GLN A 16 1.68 16.94 -11.24
N GLU A 17 0.53 17.59 -11.45
CA GLU A 17 -0.76 17.12 -10.95
C GLU A 17 -1.06 15.71 -11.49
N LYS A 18 -0.92 15.53 -12.81
CA LYS A 18 -1.09 14.22 -13.44
C LYS A 18 -0.15 13.17 -12.86
N GLU A 19 1.11 13.53 -12.61
CA GLU A 19 2.09 12.62 -12.00
C GLU A 19 1.69 12.22 -10.56
N LEU A 20 1.24 13.17 -9.74
CA LEU A 20 0.79 12.89 -8.38
C LEU A 20 -0.47 12.02 -8.36
N LEU A 21 -1.40 12.23 -9.29
CA LEU A 21 -2.59 11.39 -9.46
C LEU A 21 -2.22 9.97 -9.89
N ASP A 22 -1.29 9.82 -10.84
CA ASP A 22 -0.75 8.52 -11.26
C ASP A 22 -0.12 7.78 -10.06
N TRP A 23 0.59 8.51 -9.19
CA TRP A 23 1.22 7.92 -7.99
C TRP A 23 0.18 7.45 -6.97
N LEU A 24 -0.90 8.21 -6.77
CA LEU A 24 -2.02 7.82 -5.91
C LEU A 24 -2.70 6.55 -6.43
N GLU A 25 -2.94 6.46 -7.74
CA GLU A 25 -3.58 5.29 -8.35
C GLU A 25 -2.67 4.06 -8.32
N THR A 26 -1.37 4.23 -8.55
CA THR A 26 -0.38 3.16 -8.39
C THR A 26 -0.36 2.65 -6.94
N SER A 27 -0.36 3.57 -5.97
CA SER A 27 -0.40 3.25 -4.54
C SER A 27 -1.70 2.52 -4.15
N ARG A 28 -2.84 2.92 -4.72
CA ARG A 28 -4.12 2.22 -4.56
C ARG A 28 -4.06 0.80 -5.09
N GLY A 29 -3.46 0.60 -6.27
CA GLY A 29 -3.24 -0.72 -6.87
C GLY A 29 -2.42 -1.63 -5.95
N VAL A 30 -1.30 -1.15 -5.44
CA VAL A 30 -0.44 -1.88 -4.50
C VAL A 30 -1.18 -2.23 -3.21
N TYR A 31 -1.93 -1.28 -2.63
CA TYR A 31 -2.75 -1.53 -1.44
C TYR A 31 -3.77 -2.64 -1.68
N ASN A 32 -4.52 -2.56 -2.78
CA ASN A 32 -5.58 -3.50 -3.10
C ASN A 32 -5.02 -4.89 -3.43
N TYR A 33 -3.91 -4.97 -4.14
CA TYR A 33 -3.23 -6.23 -4.43
C TYR A 33 -2.80 -6.93 -3.14
N ALA A 34 -2.08 -6.21 -2.27
CA ALA A 34 -1.61 -6.77 -1.00
C ALA A 34 -2.78 -7.14 -0.06
N LEU A 35 -3.88 -6.38 -0.08
CA LEU A 35 -5.10 -6.73 0.63
C LEU A 35 -5.75 -8.00 0.07
N ARG A 36 -5.73 -8.17 -1.27
CA ARG A 36 -6.27 -9.35 -1.94
C ARG A 36 -5.51 -10.60 -1.51
N GLU A 37 -4.18 -10.59 -1.55
CA GLU A 37 -3.35 -11.71 -1.11
C GLU A 37 -3.68 -12.14 0.33
N ARG A 38 -3.78 -11.18 1.26
CA ARG A 38 -4.15 -11.48 2.66
C ARG A 38 -5.55 -12.08 2.77
N LYS A 39 -6.52 -11.58 1.99
CA LYS A 39 -7.89 -12.13 1.97
C LYS A 39 -7.93 -13.54 1.41
N GLU A 40 -7.27 -13.77 0.28
CA GLU A 40 -7.21 -15.09 -0.38
C GLU A 40 -6.55 -16.11 0.53
N TRP A 41 -5.43 -15.76 1.18
CA TRP A 41 -4.77 -16.63 2.15
C TRP A 41 -5.69 -17.01 3.32
N ILE A 42 -6.43 -16.05 3.87
CA ILE A 42 -7.36 -16.29 4.99
C ILE A 42 -8.52 -17.17 4.53
N ASN A 43 -9.10 -16.87 3.37
CA ASN A 43 -10.23 -17.61 2.85
C ASN A 43 -9.87 -19.04 2.44
N SER A 44 -8.67 -19.27 1.89
CA SER A 44 -8.21 -20.63 1.56
C SER A 44 -8.05 -21.54 2.77
N ARG A 45 -7.94 -20.96 3.97
CA ARG A 45 -7.85 -21.68 5.25
C ARG A 45 -9.18 -21.74 5.98
N LYS A 46 -10.20 -21.04 5.49
CA LYS A 46 -11.58 -21.12 5.95
C LYS A 46 -12.32 -22.17 5.11
N CYS A 47 -11.97 -23.45 5.27
CA CYS A 47 -12.74 -24.54 4.71
C CYS A 47 -13.73 -25.07 5.75
N LYS A 48 -14.93 -25.48 5.32
CA LYS A 48 -15.85 -26.20 6.20
C LYS A 48 -15.28 -27.58 6.45
N VAL A 49 -15.30 -28.03 7.70
CA VAL A 49 -14.76 -29.35 8.08
C VAL A 49 -15.44 -30.49 7.31
N ASN A 50 -16.70 -30.29 6.91
CA ASN A 50 -17.55 -31.30 6.29
C ASN A 50 -17.92 -31.03 4.81
N ALA A 51 -17.32 -30.03 4.15
CA ALA A 51 -17.65 -29.73 2.76
C ALA A 51 -16.53 -28.96 2.05
N CYS A 52 -16.25 -29.36 0.80
CA CYS A 52 -15.37 -28.64 -0.12
C CYS A 52 -16.20 -28.02 -1.26
N SER A 53 -15.70 -26.95 -1.88
CA SER A 53 -16.33 -26.35 -3.06
C SER A 53 -16.08 -27.21 -4.30
N LEU A 54 -17.12 -27.46 -5.09
CA LEU A 54 -17.00 -28.17 -6.37
C LEU A 54 -16.67 -27.23 -7.55
N HIS A 55 -16.83 -25.92 -7.37
CA HIS A 55 -16.72 -24.93 -8.45
C HIS A 55 -15.37 -24.22 -8.48
N SER A 56 -14.85 -23.87 -7.31
CA SER A 56 -13.66 -23.04 -7.19
C SER A 56 -12.98 -23.26 -5.86
N GLU A 57 -11.66 -23.44 -5.92
CA GLU A 57 -10.79 -23.51 -4.75
C GLU A 57 -9.56 -22.61 -4.95
N TYR A 58 -8.92 -22.26 -3.85
CA TYR A 58 -7.72 -21.42 -3.87
C TYR A 58 -6.48 -22.25 -4.20
N ILE A 59 -5.72 -21.84 -5.22
CA ILE A 59 -4.43 -22.44 -5.60
C ILE A 59 -3.33 -21.84 -4.70
N ILE A 60 -3.34 -22.20 -3.41
CA ILE A 60 -2.36 -21.75 -2.42
C ILE A 60 -1.83 -22.98 -1.67
N PRO A 61 -0.50 -23.21 -1.63
CA PRO A 61 0.07 -24.31 -0.88
C PRO A 61 -0.31 -24.27 0.61
N ALA A 62 -0.50 -25.45 1.22
CA ALA A 62 -0.91 -25.56 2.62
C ALA A 62 0.16 -25.01 3.59
N ASP A 63 1.43 -25.21 3.24
CA ASP A 63 2.62 -24.71 3.94
C ASP A 63 2.89 -23.22 3.71
N GLN A 64 2.15 -22.57 2.80
CA GLN A 64 2.36 -21.16 2.50
C GLN A 64 2.11 -20.30 3.75
N PRO A 65 3.11 -19.55 4.23
CA PRO A 65 2.95 -18.73 5.42
C PRO A 65 2.09 -17.49 5.13
N PHE A 66 1.51 -16.89 6.18
CA PHE A 66 0.71 -15.66 6.04
C PHE A 66 1.51 -14.57 5.32
N PRO A 67 0.92 -13.87 4.33
CA PRO A 67 1.57 -12.75 3.62
C PRO A 67 1.63 -11.52 4.54
N ASP A 68 2.55 -11.57 5.49
CA ASP A 68 2.82 -10.50 6.43
C ASP A 68 3.46 -9.28 5.74
N TYR A 69 3.61 -8.20 6.51
CA TYR A 69 4.22 -6.96 6.07
C TYR A 69 5.61 -7.12 5.44
N TYR A 70 6.48 -7.92 6.05
CA TYR A 70 7.86 -8.08 5.60
C TYR A 70 7.93 -8.87 4.29
N LYS A 71 7.15 -9.95 4.18
CA LYS A 71 7.02 -10.75 2.95
C LYS A 71 6.47 -9.91 1.79
N GLN A 72 5.41 -9.16 2.03
CA GLN A 72 4.82 -8.29 0.99
C GLN A 72 5.75 -7.15 0.58
N LYS A 73 6.52 -6.57 1.51
CA LYS A 73 7.58 -5.61 1.17
C LYS A 73 8.68 -6.23 0.31
N LYS A 74 9.13 -7.44 0.64
CA LYS A 74 10.13 -8.16 -0.16
C LYS A 74 9.60 -8.50 -1.56
N ALA A 75 8.35 -8.94 -1.66
CA ALA A 75 7.67 -9.18 -2.92
C ALA A 75 7.53 -7.89 -3.75
N LEU A 76 7.19 -6.77 -3.12
CA LEU A 76 7.13 -5.47 -3.77
C LEU A 76 8.46 -5.09 -4.41
N THR A 77 9.59 -5.29 -3.73
CA THR A 77 10.92 -5.03 -4.31
C THR A 77 11.19 -5.86 -5.57
N ARG A 78 10.69 -7.11 -5.62
CA ARG A 78 10.78 -7.95 -6.82
C ARG A 78 9.83 -7.44 -7.92
N ALA A 79 8.58 -7.14 -7.57
CA ALA A 79 7.58 -6.59 -8.48
C ALA A 79 8.03 -5.27 -9.12
N LYS A 80 8.77 -4.41 -8.41
CA LYS A 80 9.35 -3.20 -9.00
C LYS A 80 10.28 -3.50 -10.18
N LYS A 81 10.90 -4.67 -10.26
CA LYS A 81 11.75 -5.06 -11.40
C LYS A 81 10.91 -5.41 -12.63
N GLU A 82 9.78 -6.07 -12.41
CA GLU A 82 8.88 -6.58 -13.45
C GLU A 82 7.92 -5.51 -13.98
N TYR A 83 7.45 -4.61 -13.11
CA TYR A 83 6.44 -3.59 -13.46
C TYR A 83 7.05 -2.19 -13.45
N PRO A 84 7.31 -1.58 -14.62
CA PRO A 84 7.88 -0.23 -14.72
C PRO A 84 7.02 0.85 -14.06
N SER A 85 5.70 0.69 -14.03
CA SER A 85 4.77 1.61 -13.36
C SER A 85 5.10 1.79 -11.88
N LEU A 86 5.50 0.72 -11.19
CA LEU A 86 5.90 0.79 -9.78
C LEU A 86 7.21 1.55 -9.57
N LYS A 87 8.09 1.61 -10.57
CA LYS A 87 9.35 2.38 -10.49
C LYS A 87 9.12 3.88 -10.55
N ARG A 88 8.01 4.34 -11.17
CA ARG A 88 7.64 5.77 -11.22
C ARG A 88 7.38 6.34 -9.84
N VAL A 89 6.86 5.52 -8.92
CA VAL A 89 6.61 5.93 -7.53
C VAL A 89 7.84 5.65 -6.67
N GLN A 90 8.19 6.64 -5.84
CA GLN A 90 9.27 6.53 -4.87
C GLN A 90 9.10 5.28 -3.98
N SER A 91 10.22 4.60 -3.70
CA SER A 91 10.21 3.35 -2.94
C SER A 91 9.62 3.47 -1.54
N GLN A 92 9.87 4.58 -0.85
CA GLN A 92 9.37 4.78 0.52
C GLN A 92 7.85 4.95 0.56
N VAL A 93 7.27 5.63 -0.43
CA VAL A 93 5.81 5.78 -0.56
C VAL A 93 5.14 4.41 -0.65
N LEU A 94 5.59 3.55 -1.56
CA LEU A 94 5.00 2.21 -1.72
C LEU A 94 5.20 1.34 -0.46
N GLN A 95 6.30 1.53 0.26
CA GLN A 95 6.53 0.87 1.54
C GLN A 95 5.61 1.38 2.66
N ASP A 96 5.28 2.67 2.68
CA ASP A 96 4.29 3.25 3.60
C ASP A 96 2.89 2.70 3.32
N VAL A 97 2.52 2.51 2.04
CA VAL A 97 1.26 1.87 1.64
C VAL A 97 1.10 0.48 2.30
N MET A 98 2.15 -0.34 2.26
CA MET A 98 2.15 -1.64 2.95
C MET A 98 1.98 -1.48 4.47
N GLY A 99 2.57 -0.43 5.06
CA GLY A 99 2.44 -0.13 6.48
C GLY A 99 1.02 0.31 6.87
N ARG A 100 0.35 1.07 6.00
CA ARG A 100 -1.07 1.45 6.19
C ARG A 100 -1.98 0.22 6.17
N LEU A 101 -1.73 -0.71 5.26
CA LEU A 101 -2.45 -1.98 5.21
C LEU A 101 -2.24 -2.76 6.51
N ASP A 102 -0.99 -2.86 6.96
CA ASP A 102 -0.67 -3.60 8.18
C ASP A 102 -1.31 -2.99 9.43
N LYS A 103 -1.26 -1.67 9.58
CA LYS A 103 -1.99 -0.95 10.64
C LYS A 103 -3.49 -1.23 10.61
N ALA A 104 -4.10 -1.25 9.42
CA ALA A 104 -5.52 -1.57 9.28
C ALA A 104 -5.84 -3.01 9.72
N PHE A 105 -4.97 -3.98 9.39
CA PHE A 105 -5.09 -5.36 9.89
C PHE A 105 -4.87 -5.46 11.40
N ASN A 106 -3.92 -4.71 11.95
CA ASN A 106 -3.68 -4.70 13.39
C ASN A 106 -4.88 -4.13 14.17
N PHE A 107 -5.59 -3.14 13.62
CA PHE A 107 -6.86 -2.67 14.20
C PHE A 107 -7.99 -3.69 14.08
N PHE A 108 -8.04 -4.46 12.99
CA PHE A 108 -8.96 -5.59 12.88
C PHE A 108 -8.73 -6.61 14.00
N TRP A 109 -7.48 -7.03 14.22
CA TRP A 109 -7.13 -8.02 15.25
C TRP A 109 -7.29 -7.51 16.68
N LYS A 110 -6.85 -6.27 16.96
CA LYS A 110 -6.79 -5.75 18.34
C LYS A 110 -8.06 -5.05 18.81
N ARG A 111 -8.83 -4.48 17.88
CA ARG A 111 -9.94 -3.57 18.23
C ARG A 111 -11.27 -3.92 17.54
N SER A 112 -11.34 -5.04 16.82
CA SER A 112 -12.57 -5.52 16.16
C SER A 112 -13.24 -4.52 15.19
N PHE A 113 -12.47 -3.60 14.59
CA PHE A 113 -12.97 -2.56 13.66
C PHE A 113 -13.45 -3.12 12.29
N GLY A 114 -13.48 -4.44 12.13
CA GLY A 114 -13.84 -5.09 10.87
C GLY A 114 -12.69 -5.17 9.86
N PHE A 115 -12.88 -5.99 8.83
CA PHE A 115 -11.82 -6.30 7.86
C PHE A 115 -11.50 -5.10 6.95
N PRO A 116 -10.22 -4.84 6.62
CA PRO A 116 -9.85 -3.75 5.72
C PRO A 116 -10.55 -3.85 4.35
N ARG A 117 -11.06 -2.71 3.86
CA ARG A 117 -11.82 -2.65 2.61
C ARG A 117 -10.93 -2.29 1.43
N PHE A 118 -11.26 -2.82 0.25
CA PHE A 118 -10.65 -2.39 -0.99
C PHE A 118 -10.94 -0.91 -1.23
N LYS A 119 -9.96 -0.21 -1.80
CA LYS A 119 -10.05 1.20 -2.15
C LYS A 119 -10.56 1.34 -3.57
N LYS A 120 -11.70 2.02 -3.73
CA LYS A 120 -12.22 2.40 -5.06
C LYS A 120 -11.35 3.51 -5.66
N TYR A 121 -11.51 3.73 -6.96
CA TYR A 121 -10.88 4.87 -7.66
C TYR A 121 -11.14 6.19 -6.91
N GLY A 122 -10.11 7.03 -6.77
CA GLY A 122 -10.21 8.31 -6.05
C GLY A 122 -10.40 8.23 -4.52
N GLN A 123 -10.45 7.04 -3.91
CA GLN A 123 -10.50 6.89 -2.45
C GLN A 123 -9.13 6.87 -1.77
N PHE A 124 -8.06 6.65 -2.54
CA PHE A 124 -6.69 6.79 -2.04
C PHE A 124 -6.26 8.24 -2.23
N ARG A 125 -6.23 9.03 -1.14
CA ARG A 125 -6.14 10.50 -1.21
C ARG A 125 -4.86 11.09 -0.62
N SER A 126 -3.97 10.27 -0.10
CA SER A 126 -2.76 10.77 0.57
C SER A 126 -1.55 9.92 0.25
N ILE A 127 -0.45 10.60 -0.03
CA ILE A 127 0.89 10.02 -0.15
C ILE A 127 1.68 10.48 1.06
N ASN A 128 2.47 9.58 1.65
CA ASN A 128 3.34 9.90 2.76
C ASN A 128 4.78 9.60 2.38
N PHE A 129 5.66 10.57 2.61
CA PHE A 129 7.10 10.46 2.43
C PHE A 129 7.71 10.40 3.83
N PRO A 130 8.03 9.20 4.34
CA PRO A 130 8.41 9.04 5.74
C PRO A 130 9.78 9.67 6.06
N GLN A 131 10.66 9.79 5.07
CA GLN A 131 11.99 10.36 5.28
C GLN A 131 12.45 11.16 4.07
N PHE A 132 13.07 12.30 4.34
CA PHE A 132 13.87 13.05 3.38
C PHE A 132 15.33 13.05 3.85
N ARG A 133 16.26 12.98 2.90
CA ARG A 133 17.71 13.02 3.15
C ARG A 133 18.20 14.45 3.41
N GLU A 134 17.61 15.39 2.68
CA GLU A 134 17.89 16.82 2.73
C GLU A 134 16.58 17.57 2.93
N ASN A 135 16.64 18.83 3.37
CA ASN A 135 15.44 19.65 3.46
C ASN A 135 14.79 19.76 2.07
N PRO A 136 13.55 19.27 1.88
CA PRO A 136 12.92 19.26 0.57
C PRO A 136 12.43 20.65 0.13
N ILE A 137 12.42 21.64 1.02
CA ILE A 137 11.97 22.99 0.75
C ILE A 137 13.15 23.81 0.22
N ASN A 138 13.02 24.31 -1.00
CA ASN A 138 13.96 25.26 -1.61
C ASN A 138 13.22 26.55 -1.96
N GLY A 139 13.24 27.52 -1.05
CA GLY A 139 12.44 28.76 -1.17
C GLY A 139 10.94 28.44 -1.25
N TYR A 140 10.33 28.73 -2.40
CA TYR A 140 8.91 28.47 -2.68
C TYR A 140 8.64 27.14 -3.39
N GLN A 141 9.65 26.29 -3.56
CA GLN A 141 9.54 25.01 -4.27
C GLN A 141 9.73 23.83 -3.32
N LEU A 142 9.02 22.74 -3.60
CA LEU A 142 9.15 21.45 -2.90
C LEU A 142 9.80 20.44 -3.84
N ARG A 143 10.99 19.95 -3.49
CA ARG A 143 11.68 18.92 -4.24
C ARG A 143 11.38 17.53 -3.67
N LEU A 144 10.63 16.74 -4.43
CA LEU A 144 10.39 15.33 -4.08
C LEU A 144 11.57 14.46 -4.50
N GLN A 145 11.91 13.48 -3.67
CA GLN A 145 12.95 12.50 -3.99
C GLN A 145 12.41 11.49 -5.00
N LYS A 146 13.26 11.11 -5.96
CA LYS A 146 13.00 9.97 -6.85
C LYS A 146 13.35 8.65 -6.16
#